data_AF-A0A661QBP6-F1
#
_entry.id   AF-A0A661QBP6-F1
#
_cell.length_a   1.000
_cell.length_b   1.000
_cell.length_c   1.000
_cell.angle_alpha   90.00
_cell.angle_beta   90.00
_cell.angle_gamma   90.00
#
_symmetry.space_group_name_H-M   'P 1'
#
loop_
_entity.id
_entity.type
_entity.pdbx_description
1 polymer ?
#
loop_
_entity_poly.entity_id
_entity_poly.type
_entity_poly.pdbx_seq_one_letter_code
_entity_poly.pdbx_strand_id
1 'polypeptide(L)'
;MPLEGSAISTEGLNRIIDINHKAKEARLEPGVTLKDLESELNKFGLSFKAQPTESLAFTGGAVSTCASGTRGFRYGSIRNYIKELSIILANGSLIRIKRGEISARKRKFSFSLDDKSFHFNLHTYNMPSVKTQAG
;
A
#
# COMPACT_ATOMS: atom_id res chain seq x y z
N MET A 1 -16.23 -17.56 7.42
CA MET A 1 -16.96 -16.27 7.43
C MET A 1 -16.76 -15.66 8.80
N PRO A 2 -16.46 -14.36 8.94
CA PRO A 2 -16.24 -13.77 10.26
C PRO A 2 -17.52 -13.89 11.10
N LEU A 3 -17.41 -14.44 12.31
CA LEU A 3 -18.54 -14.67 13.23
C LEU A 3 -19.01 -13.37 13.91
N GLU A 4 -18.13 -12.36 14.00
CA GLU A 4 -18.40 -11.00 14.45
C GLU A 4 -17.48 -10.07 13.63
N GLY A 5 -18.04 -9.26 12.72
CA GLY A 5 -17.27 -8.31 11.90
C GLY A 5 -17.70 -8.25 10.43
N SER A 6 -17.16 -7.27 9.71
CA SER A 6 -17.37 -7.10 8.26
C SER A 6 -16.06 -7.35 7.51
N ALA A 7 -16.13 -8.08 6.40
CA ALA A 7 -15.02 -8.25 5.47
C ALA A 7 -15.33 -7.50 4.17
N ILE A 8 -14.35 -6.75 3.67
CA ILE A 8 -14.47 -5.99 2.41
C ILE A 8 -13.53 -6.65 1.40
N SER A 9 -14.07 -7.08 0.26
CA SER A 9 -13.26 -7.52 -0.87
C SER A 9 -13.03 -6.35 -1.83
N THR A 10 -11.76 -6.11 -2.18
CA THR A 10 -11.35 -5.11 -3.17
C THR A 10 -11.01 -5.73 -4.53
N GLU A 11 -11.26 -7.02 -4.72
CA GLU A 11 -10.92 -7.75 -5.95
C GLU A 11 -11.60 -7.16 -7.19
N GLY A 12 -12.83 -6.65 -7.05
CA GLY A 12 -13.55 -5.99 -8.15
C GLY A 12 -13.00 -4.61 -8.55
N LEU A 13 -12.04 -4.06 -7.80
CA LEU A 13 -11.35 -2.80 -8.11
C LEU A 13 -10.03 -3.13 -8.82
N ASN A 14 -10.11 -3.69 -10.03
CA ASN A 14 -8.98 -4.26 -10.76
C ASN A 14 -8.60 -3.48 -12.03
N ARG A 15 -8.91 -2.19 -12.10
CA ARG A 15 -8.58 -1.36 -13.27
C ARG A 15 -7.25 -0.65 -13.11
N ILE A 16 -6.50 -0.60 -14.19
CA ILE A 16 -5.36 0.29 -14.35
C ILE A 16 -5.89 1.60 -14.92
N ILE A 17 -5.77 2.69 -14.15
CA ILE A 17 -6.41 3.98 -14.45
C ILE A 17 -5.57 4.78 -15.44
N ASP A 18 -4.26 4.83 -15.22
CA ASP A 18 -3.32 5.60 -16.04
C ASP A 18 -1.89 5.06 -15.93
N ILE A 19 -1.14 5.08 -17.03
CA ILE A 19 0.29 4.75 -17.06
C ILE A 19 1.02 5.88 -17.78
N ASN A 20 1.77 6.67 -17.01
CA ASN A 20 2.65 7.70 -17.54
C ASN A 20 4.06 7.14 -17.73
N HIS A 21 4.35 6.68 -18.96
CA HIS A 21 5.64 6.12 -19.32
C HIS A 21 6.82 7.12 -19.24
N LYS A 22 6.56 8.42 -19.47
CA LYS A 22 7.59 9.47 -19.38
C LYS A 22 7.99 9.73 -17.92
N ALA A 23 7.00 9.87 -17.05
CA ALA A 23 7.21 10.11 -15.62
C ALA A 23 7.53 8.84 -14.82
N LYS A 24 7.36 7.65 -15.44
CA LYS A 24 7.48 6.33 -14.80
C LYS A 24 6.54 6.21 -13.60
N GLU A 25 5.27 6.55 -13.83
CA GLU A 25 4.21 6.50 -12.84
C GLU A 25 3.04 5.68 -13.36
N ALA A 26 2.42 4.89 -12.49
CA ALA A 26 1.21 4.16 -12.80
C ALA A 26 0.19 4.43 -11.69
N ARG A 27 -1.06 4.66 -12.09
CA ARG A 27 -2.22 4.78 -11.21
C ARG A 27 -3.12 3.58 -11.46
N LEU A 28 -3.45 2.88 -10.40
CA LEU A 28 -4.13 1.60 -10.45
C LEU A 28 -4.99 1.41 -9.21
N GLU A 29 -6.03 0.60 -9.36
CA GLU A 29 -6.93 0.21 -8.28
C GLU A 29 -6.32 -0.96 -7.45
N PRO A 30 -6.70 -1.11 -6.17
CA PRO A 30 -6.04 -2.05 -5.24
C PRO A 30 -6.19 -3.54 -5.58
N GLY A 31 -7.19 -3.91 -6.38
CA GLY A 31 -7.45 -5.26 -6.87
C GLY A 31 -6.70 -5.62 -8.15
N VAL A 32 -5.86 -4.73 -8.70
CA VAL A 32 -4.96 -5.08 -9.81
C VAL A 32 -3.90 -6.06 -9.29
N THR A 33 -3.67 -7.16 -10.00
CA THR A 33 -2.60 -8.10 -9.66
C THR A 33 -1.24 -7.56 -10.10
N LEU A 34 -0.17 -7.97 -9.43
CA LEU A 34 1.20 -7.60 -9.83
C LEU A 34 1.55 -8.14 -11.22
N LYS A 35 1.00 -9.30 -11.61
CA LYS A 35 1.15 -9.86 -12.94
C LYS A 35 0.53 -8.97 -14.02
N ASP A 36 -0.68 -8.48 -13.81
CA ASP A 36 -1.37 -7.61 -14.78
C ASP A 36 -0.63 -6.28 -14.92
N LEU A 37 -0.18 -5.71 -13.79
CA LEU A 37 0.65 -4.51 -13.78
C LEU A 37 1.96 -4.72 -14.57
N GLU A 38 2.67 -5.81 -14.34
CA GLU A 38 3.91 -6.12 -15.05
C GLU A 38 3.65 -6.34 -16.55
N SER A 39 2.55 -7.01 -16.91
CA SER A 39 2.17 -7.22 -18.31
C SER A 39 1.90 -5.90 -19.04
N GLU A 40 1.17 -4.97 -18.43
CA GLU A 40 0.93 -3.65 -19.02
C GLU A 40 2.20 -2.81 -19.10
N LEU A 41 3.05 -2.81 -18.06
CA LEU A 41 4.31 -2.08 -18.08
C LEU A 41 5.28 -2.60 -19.16
N ASN A 42 5.32 -3.91 -19.37
CA ASN A 42 6.19 -4.55 -20.36
C ASN A 42 5.85 -4.10 -21.80
N LYS A 43 4.59 -3.74 -22.10
CA LYS A 43 4.20 -3.18 -23.40
C LYS A 43 4.92 -1.85 -23.71
N PHE A 44 5.34 -1.14 -22.67
CA PHE A 44 6.08 0.12 -22.76
C PHE A 44 7.59 -0.05 -22.49
N GLY A 45 8.08 -1.29 -22.37
CA GLY A 45 9.47 -1.58 -21.99
C GLY A 45 9.83 -1.19 -20.56
N LEU A 46 8.82 -1.04 -19.68
CA LEU A 46 8.99 -0.75 -18.25
C LEU A 46 8.78 -2.02 -17.42
N SER A 47 9.38 -2.08 -16.23
CA SER A 47 9.23 -3.21 -15.31
C SER A 47 9.17 -2.76 -13.85
N PHE A 48 8.39 -3.48 -13.04
CA PHE A 48 8.20 -3.19 -11.62
C PHE A 48 9.31 -3.82 -10.78
N LYS A 49 10.32 -3.02 -10.43
CA LYS A 49 11.59 -3.50 -9.84
C LYS A 49 11.49 -4.14 -8.46
N ALA A 50 10.50 -3.76 -7.65
CA ALA A 50 10.31 -4.30 -6.30
C ALA A 50 9.85 -5.77 -6.30
N GLN A 51 9.40 -6.28 -7.46
CA GLN A 51 8.84 -7.60 -7.74
C GLN A 51 8.73 -8.51 -6.50
N PRO A 52 7.58 -8.48 -5.80
CA PRO A 52 7.28 -9.45 -4.75
C PRO A 52 7.36 -10.86 -5.31
N THR A 53 7.70 -11.82 -4.44
CA THR A 53 7.82 -13.23 -4.83
C THR A 53 6.53 -13.78 -5.43
N GLU A 54 5.37 -13.30 -4.95
CA GLU A 54 4.05 -13.71 -5.42
C GLU A 54 3.47 -12.78 -6.47
N SER A 55 3.48 -13.21 -7.73
CA SER A 55 2.98 -12.43 -8.88
C SER A 55 1.45 -12.31 -8.94
N LEU A 56 0.72 -13.25 -8.32
CA LEU A 56 -0.75 -13.24 -8.25
C LEU A 56 -1.28 -12.36 -7.11
N ALA A 57 -0.41 -11.81 -6.26
CA ALA A 57 -0.85 -10.96 -5.18
C ALA A 57 -1.45 -9.65 -5.70
N PHE A 58 -2.54 -9.22 -5.08
CA PHE A 58 -3.13 -7.92 -5.32
C PHE A 58 -2.20 -6.81 -4.83
N THR A 59 -2.09 -5.75 -5.63
CA THR A 59 -1.27 -4.57 -5.32
C THR A 59 -1.65 -3.94 -3.99
N GLY A 60 -2.94 -3.84 -3.66
CA GLY A 60 -3.41 -3.31 -2.37
C GLY A 60 -2.90 -4.12 -1.17
N GLY A 61 -2.90 -5.44 -1.26
CA GLY A 61 -2.36 -6.33 -0.22
C GLY A 61 -0.82 -6.26 -0.11
N ALA A 62 -0.15 -6.17 -1.25
CA ALA A 62 1.30 -6.01 -1.30
C ALA A 62 1.75 -4.66 -0.71
N VAL A 63 0.94 -3.60 -0.89
CA VAL A 63 1.15 -2.28 -0.28
C VAL A 63 0.89 -2.31 1.23
N SER A 64 -0.21 -2.92 1.68
CA SER A 64 -0.58 -2.95 3.10
C SER A 64 0.44 -3.70 3.96
N THR A 65 1.02 -4.77 3.42
CA THR A 65 2.05 -5.59 4.07
C THR A 65 3.47 -5.08 3.88
N CYS A 66 3.66 -3.98 3.13
CA CYS A 66 4.99 -3.49 2.73
C CYS A 66 5.85 -4.60 2.11
N ALA A 67 5.26 -5.42 1.23
CA ALA A 67 5.90 -6.61 0.69
C ALA A 67 7.27 -6.31 0.06
N SER A 68 8.21 -7.21 0.30
CA SER A 68 9.56 -7.22 -0.27
C SER A 68 9.88 -8.62 -0.77
N GLY A 69 10.26 -8.74 -2.05
CA GLY A 69 10.65 -10.01 -2.65
C GLY A 69 12.14 -10.31 -2.52
N THR A 70 12.59 -11.34 -3.24
CA THR A 70 14.01 -11.75 -3.38
C THR A 70 14.93 -10.62 -3.88
N ARG A 71 14.34 -9.66 -4.60
CA ARG A 71 15.01 -8.42 -5.08
C ARG A 71 15.09 -7.31 -4.02
N GLY A 72 14.50 -7.51 -2.84
CA GLY A 72 14.41 -6.53 -1.77
C GLY A 72 15.77 -6.02 -1.27
N PHE A 73 16.82 -6.84 -1.33
CA PHE A 73 18.17 -6.40 -0.95
C PHE A 73 18.71 -5.27 -1.85
N ARG A 74 18.40 -5.31 -3.15
CA ARG A 74 18.90 -4.31 -4.13
C ARG A 74 17.89 -3.20 -4.40
N TYR A 75 16.59 -3.50 -4.33
CA TYR A 75 15.53 -2.58 -4.78
C TYR A 75 14.60 -2.11 -3.64
N GLY A 76 14.74 -2.68 -2.44
CA GLY A 76 13.89 -2.34 -1.29
C GLY A 76 12.47 -2.89 -1.40
N SER A 77 11.59 -2.46 -0.48
CA SER A 77 10.19 -2.86 -0.44
C SER A 77 9.33 -2.04 -1.40
N ILE A 78 8.13 -2.54 -1.70
CA ILE A 78 7.11 -1.83 -2.49
C ILE A 78 6.86 -0.42 -1.97
N ARG A 79 6.95 -0.22 -0.65
CA ARG A 79 6.79 1.09 0.00
C ARG A 79 7.66 2.19 -0.61
N ASN A 80 8.85 1.86 -1.12
CA ASN A 80 9.74 2.84 -1.71
C ASN A 80 9.28 3.36 -3.07
N TYR A 81 8.40 2.63 -3.74
CA TYR A 81 7.88 2.95 -5.07
C TYR A 81 6.50 3.63 -5.04
N ILE A 82 5.89 3.73 -3.86
CA ILE A 82 4.60 4.41 -3.68
C ILE A 82 4.82 5.92 -3.55
N LYS A 83 4.13 6.69 -4.37
CA LYS A 83 4.15 8.16 -4.34
C LYS A 83 2.93 8.75 -3.64
N GLU A 84 1.75 8.19 -3.89
CA GLU A 84 0.46 8.66 -3.35
C GLU A 84 -0.44 7.46 -3.07
N LEU A 85 -1.28 7.56 -2.03
CA LEU A 85 -2.32 6.59 -1.70
C LEU A 85 -3.66 7.30 -1.50
N SER A 86 -4.72 6.70 -2.02
CA SER A 86 -6.10 7.06 -1.69
C SER A 86 -6.62 6.07 -0.65
N ILE A 87 -7.13 6.58 0.47
CA ILE A 87 -7.52 5.77 1.63
C ILE A 87 -8.95 6.14 2.02
N ILE A 88 -9.79 5.13 2.24
CA ILE A 88 -11.12 5.31 2.82
C ILE A 88 -11.03 5.09 4.33
N LEU A 89 -11.42 6.09 5.11
CA LEU A 89 -11.46 6.02 6.57
C LEU A 89 -12.75 5.36 7.07
N ALA A 90 -12.76 4.95 8.35
CA ALA A 90 -13.91 4.30 8.97
C ALA A 90 -15.20 5.16 8.98
N ASN A 91 -15.06 6.48 8.88
CA ASN A 91 -16.18 7.42 8.78
C ASN A 91 -16.68 7.62 7.33
N GLY A 92 -16.14 6.89 6.35
CA GLY A 92 -16.48 7.00 4.93
C GLY A 92 -15.75 8.12 4.18
N SER A 93 -14.89 8.91 4.84
CA SER A 93 -14.08 9.93 4.16
C SER A 93 -13.02 9.29 3.26
N LEU A 94 -12.94 9.74 2.00
CA LEU A 94 -11.82 9.45 1.11
C LEU A 94 -10.74 10.51 1.28
N ILE A 95 -9.53 10.09 1.66
CA ILE A 95 -8.37 10.97 1.80
C ILE A 95 -7.31 10.59 0.79
N ARG A 96 -6.51 11.57 0.35
CA ARG A 96 -5.30 11.33 -0.46
C ARG A 96 -4.07 11.73 0.33
N ILE A 97 -3.11 10.84 0.43
CA ILE A 97 -1.85 11.07 1.14
C ILE A 97 -0.70 10.89 0.18
N LYS A 98 0.12 11.93 0.03
CA LYS A 98 1.40 11.83 -0.67
C LYS A 98 2.50 11.43 0.29
N ARG A 99 3.45 10.65 -0.21
CA ARG A 99 4.60 10.20 0.57
C ARG A 99 5.44 11.42 1.00
N GLY A 100 5.66 11.53 2.31
CA GLY A 100 6.49 12.60 2.91
C GLY A 100 5.73 13.85 3.32
N GLU A 101 4.48 14.03 2.86
CA GLU A 101 3.63 15.18 3.21
C GLU A 101 3.18 15.11 4.67
N ILE A 102 2.79 13.92 5.13
CA ILE A 102 2.34 13.68 6.49
C ILE A 102 3.25 12.64 7.15
N SER A 103 3.79 12.98 8.31
CA SER A 103 4.65 12.10 9.10
C SER A 103 4.17 12.04 10.53
N ALA A 104 4.08 10.82 11.08
CA ALA A 104 3.71 10.63 12.47
C ALA A 104 4.87 11.11 13.38
N ARG A 105 4.59 12.05 14.28
CA ARG A 105 5.53 12.49 15.31
C ARG A 105 5.05 12.02 16.67
N LYS A 106 5.93 11.39 17.45
CA LYS A 106 5.62 10.91 18.81
C LYS A 106 4.36 10.02 18.88
N ARG A 107 4.18 9.12 17.90
CA ARG A 107 3.02 8.19 17.79
C ARG A 107 1.66 8.87 17.59
N LYS A 108 1.64 10.17 17.35
CA LYS A 108 0.46 10.93 16.95
C LYS A 108 0.57 11.25 15.47
N PHE A 109 -0.53 11.06 14.76
CA PHE A 109 -0.66 11.39 13.36
C PHE A 109 -1.86 12.32 13.22
N SER A 110 -1.57 13.58 12.91
CA SER A 110 -2.60 14.60 12.68
C SER A 110 -2.44 15.15 11.27
N PHE A 111 -3.54 15.25 10.54
CA PHE A 111 -3.59 15.94 9.26
C PHE A 111 -4.96 16.58 9.06
N SER A 112 -4.99 17.66 8.27
CA SER A 112 -6.21 18.35 7.91
C SER A 112 -6.45 18.17 6.41
N LEU A 113 -7.67 17.79 6.04
CA LEU A 113 -8.11 17.71 4.65
C LEU A 113 -9.50 18.33 4.56
N ASP A 114 -9.69 19.30 3.66
CA ASP A 114 -10.97 19.93 3.34
C ASP A 114 -11.81 20.29 4.59
N ASP A 115 -11.23 21.13 5.46
CA ASP A 115 -11.81 21.60 6.74
C ASP A 115 -12.02 20.55 7.85
N LYS A 116 -11.57 19.31 7.65
CA LYS A 116 -11.62 18.25 8.68
C LYS A 116 -10.23 17.93 9.20
N SER A 117 -10.03 18.09 10.50
CA SER A 117 -8.81 17.67 11.18
C SER A 117 -8.95 16.26 11.74
N PHE A 118 -8.14 15.35 11.22
CA PHE A 118 -8.06 13.99 11.70
C PHE A 118 -6.94 13.86 12.73
N HIS A 119 -7.26 13.27 13.88
CA HIS A 119 -6.30 13.02 14.95
C HIS A 119 -6.29 11.53 15.27
N PHE A 120 -5.19 10.87 14.93
CA PHE A 120 -4.97 9.45 15.22
C PHE A 120 -3.91 9.30 16.30
N ASN A 121 -4.24 8.48 17.30
CA ASN A 121 -3.28 8.03 18.30
C ASN A 121 -2.96 6.56 18.02
N LEU A 122 -1.71 6.26 17.64
CA LEU A 122 -1.28 4.89 17.38
C LEU A 122 -1.40 4.08 18.66
N HIS A 123 -2.24 3.05 18.63
CA HIS A 123 -2.46 2.18 19.77
C HIS A 123 -1.15 1.52 20.20
N THR A 124 -0.94 1.43 21.51
CA THR A 124 0.23 0.77 22.07
C THR A 124 -0.02 -0.73 22.05
N TYR A 125 0.64 -1.43 21.14
CA TYR A 125 0.77 -2.87 21.26
C TYR A 125 1.90 -3.16 22.25
N ASN A 126 1.55 -3.62 23.45
CA ASN A 126 2.54 -4.17 24.38
C ASN A 126 2.91 -5.55 23.87
N MET A 127 4.11 -5.68 23.32
CA MET A 127 4.61 -6.97 22.87
C MET A 127 4.67 -7.90 24.09
N PRO A 128 3.96 -9.04 24.07
CA PRO A 128 4.04 -10.00 25.17
C PRO A 128 5.49 -10.51 25.29
N SER A 129 5.91 -10.82 26.50
CA SER A 129 7.23 -11.38 26.81
C SER A 129 7.35 -12.82 26.29
N VAL A 130 7.39 -13.00 24.97
CA VAL A 130 7.63 -14.30 24.33
C VAL A 130 9.07 -14.36 23.86
N LYS A 131 9.73 -15.50 24.11
CA LYS A 131 11.09 -15.76 23.64
C LYS A 131 11.08 -15.79 22.12
N THR A 132 11.66 -14.78 21.47
CA THR A 132 11.93 -14.80 20.04
C THR A 132 13.00 -15.86 19.76
N GLN A 133 12.65 -16.97 19.11
CA GLN A 133 13.65 -17.84 18.47
C GLN A 133 14.12 -17.16 17.18
N ALA A 134 15.02 -16.21 17.34
CA ALA A 134 15.91 -15.75 16.29
C ALA A 134 17.31 -15.73 16.91
N GLY A 135 17.92 -16.91 16.96
CA GLY A 135 19.27 -17.20 17.41
C GLY A 135 19.67 -18.55 16.85
#